data_AF-A0A843S684-F1
#
_entry.id   AF-A0A843S684-F1
#
_cell.length_a   1.000
_cell.length_b   1.000
_cell.length_c   1.000
_cell.angle_alpha   90.00
_cell.angle_beta   90.00
_cell.angle_gamma   90.00
#
_symmetry.space_group_name_H-M   'P 1'
#
loop_
_entity.id
_entity.type
_entity.pdbx_description
1 polymer ?
#
loop_
_entity_poly.entity_id
_entity_poly.type
_entity_poly.pdbx_seq_one_letter_code
_entity_poly.pdbx_strand_id
1 'polypeptide(L)' 'MIVTLDSKRRLTVPATLAPASPGEYFDARFDAEEDAIVFRRLAGDEDWLTVLKECPVSMDDVPPRRRETARRRKL' A
#
# COMPACT_ATOMS: atom_id res chain seq x y z
N MET A 1 24.09 -4.02 15.85
CA MET A 1 23.73 -2.60 16.04
C MET A 1 22.40 -2.56 16.76
N ILE A 2 22.25 -1.77 17.83
CA ILE A 2 21.02 -1.74 18.64
C ILE A 2 20.17 -0.55 18.17
N VAL A 3 18.90 -0.80 17.85
CA VAL A 3 17.90 0.24 17.59
C VAL A 3 16.99 0.37 18.80
N THR A 4 16.69 1.60 19.20
CA THR A 4 15.83 1.89 20.35
C THR A 4 14.48 2.41 19.88
N LEU A 5 13.42 1.93 20.53
CA LEU A 5 12.07 2.41 20.32
C LEU A 5 11.91 3.78 21.00
N ASP A 6 11.45 4.79 20.26
CA ASP A 6 11.18 6.09 20.86
C ASP A 6 9.87 6.11 21.68
N SER A 7 9.60 7.23 22.36
CA SER A 7 8.38 7.42 23.16
C SER A 7 7.08 7.40 22.35
N LYS A 8 7.17 7.54 21.02
CA LYS A 8 6.05 7.48 20.07
C LYS A 8 5.98 6.13 19.35
N ARG A 9 6.74 5.12 19.83
CA ARG A 9 6.83 3.78 19.24
C ARG A 9 7.38 3.75 17.81
N ARG A 10 8.33 4.63 17.49
CA ARG A 10 9.02 4.66 16.20
C ARG A 10 10.39 4.03 16.34
N LEU A 11 10.77 3.22 15.34
CA LEU A 11 12.11 2.66 15.20
C LEU A 11 12.88 3.46 14.15
N THR A 12 14.08 3.90 14.50
CA THR A 12 14.98 4.55 13.53
C THR A 12 15.96 3.52 13.00
N VAL A 13 15.86 3.22 11.70
CA VAL A 13 16.75 2.29 11.00
C VAL A 13 17.79 3.11 10.23
N PRO A 14 19.10 2.89 10.44
CA PRO A 14 20.15 3.53 9.66
C PRO A 14 20.06 3.16 8.18
N ALA A 15 20.29 4.16 7.34
CA ALA A 15 20.22 4.04 5.88
C ALA A 15 21.21 3.00 5.31
N THR A 16 22.29 2.70 6.02
CA THR A 16 23.27 1.66 5.64
C THR A 16 22.71 0.25 5.70
N LEU A 17 21.70 -0.01 6.54
CA LEU A 17 21.06 -1.33 6.67
C LEU A 17 19.88 -1.49 5.73
N ALA A 18 19.09 -0.43 5.56
CA ALA A 18 17.92 -0.44 4.71
C ALA A 18 17.81 0.92 4.00
N PRO A 19 18.33 1.06 2.77
CA PRO A 19 18.17 2.29 1.99
C PRO A 19 16.69 2.44 1.63
N ALA A 20 16.03 3.42 2.23
CA ALA A 20 14.61 3.72 2.02
C ALA A 20 14.44 5.21 1.74
N SER A 21 13.52 5.53 0.84
CA SER A 21 13.14 6.90 0.49
C SER A 21 11.89 7.32 1.26
N PRO A 22 11.69 8.63 1.53
CA PRO A 22 10.43 9.14 2.05
C PRO A 22 9.26 8.71 1.15
N GLY A 23 8.19 8.18 1.75
CA GLY A 23 7.00 7.71 1.02
C GLY A 23 7.01 6.20 0.73
N GLU A 24 8.09 5.47 0.98
CA GLU A 24 8.08 4.01 0.92
C GLU A 24 7.26 3.42 2.08
N TYR A 25 6.45 2.41 1.76
CA TYR A 25 5.64 1.68 2.73
C TYR A 25 6.23 0.30 2.99
N PHE A 26 6.05 -0.19 4.22
CA PHE A 26 6.49 -1.51 4.63
C PHE A 26 5.33 -2.21 5.33
N ASP A 27 5.13 -3.47 4.98
CA ASP A 27 4.30 -4.37 5.76
C ASP A 27 5.09 -4.86 6.96
N ALA A 28 4.50 -4.77 8.15
CA ALA A 28 5.14 -5.10 9.41
C ALA A 28 4.42 -6.28 10.06
N ARG A 29 5.16 -7.37 10.29
CA ARG A 29 4.61 -8.61 10.85
C ARG A 29 5.46 -9.06 12.03
N PHE A 30 4.81 -9.62 13.04
CA PHE A 30 5.50 -10.31 14.11
C PHE A 30 5.64 -11.78 13.75
N ASP A 31 6.87 -12.27 13.74
CA ASP A 31 7.20 -13.68 13.64
C ASP A 31 7.46 -14.22 15.05
N ALA A 32 6.55 -15.08 15.52
CA ALA A 32 6.59 -15.62 16.87
C ALA A 32 7.63 -16.73 17.04
N GLU A 33 8.07 -17.37 15.95
CA GLU A 33 9.07 -18.42 15.99
C GLU A 33 10.47 -17.83 16.19
N GLU A 34 10.73 -16.72 15.48
CA GLU A 34 12.01 -15.99 15.54
C GLU A 34 12.02 -14.85 16.58
N ASP A 35 10.90 -14.63 17.29
CA ASP A 35 10.66 -13.49 18.18
C ASP A 35 11.07 -12.14 17.54
N ALA A 36 10.69 -11.97 16.27
CA ALA A 36 11.18 -10.91 15.41
C ALA A 36 10.06 -10.08 14.80
N ILE A 37 10.31 -8.77 14.62
CA ILE A 37 9.46 -7.91 13.78
C ILE A 37 10.10 -7.84 12.39
N VAL A 38 9.38 -8.37 11.40
CA VAL A 38 9.83 -8.39 10.00
C VAL A 38 9.15 -7.27 9.24
N PHE A 39 9.95 -6.40 8.64
CA PHE A 39 9.49 -5.33 7.74
C PHE A 39 9.74 -5.73 6.29
N ARG A 40 8.67 -5.95 5.52
CA ARG A 40 8.76 -6.20 4.08
C ARG A 40 8.41 -4.94 3.31
N ARG A 41 9.30 -4.49 2.42
CA ARG A 41 9.02 -3.35 1.53
C ARG A 41 7.82 -3.67 0.65
N LEU A 42 6.86 -2.76 0.63
CA LEU A 42 5.77 -2.75 -0.33
C LEU A 42 6.25 -1.94 -1.54
N ALA A 43 5.96 -2.43 -2.75
CA ALA A 43 6.24 -1.66 -3.95
C ALA A 43 5.55 -0.30 -3.83
N GLY A 44 6.34 0.78 -3.92
CA GLY A 44 5.81 2.13 -3.97
C GLY A 44 5.20 2.35 -5.34
N ASP A 45 3.92 2.76 -5.35
CA ASP A 45 3.14 3.10 -6.53
C ASP A 45 3.35 2.13 -7.69
N GLU A 46 2.73 0.94 -7.62
CA GLU A 46 2.32 0.34 -8.89
C GLU A 46 1.46 1.39 -9.60
N ASP A 47 1.87 1.77 -10.82
CA ASP A 47 1.06 2.64 -11.65
C ASP A 47 -0.27 1.93 -11.84
N TRP A 48 -1.29 2.38 -11.11
CA TRP A 48 -2.61 1.79 -11.14
C TRP A 48 -3.18 1.79 -12.55
N LEU A 49 -2.69 2.68 -13.42
CA LEU A 49 -3.03 2.73 -14.83
C LEU A 49 -2.38 1.59 -15.62
N THR A 50 -1.18 1.14 -15.24
CA THR A 50 -0.53 -0.06 -15.76
C THR A 50 -1.27 -1.31 -15.29
N VAL A 51 -1.63 -1.40 -14.01
CA VAL A 51 -2.48 -2.50 -13.48
C VAL A 51 -3.83 -2.56 -14.20
N LEU A 52 -4.45 -1.41 -14.45
CA LEU A 52 -5.71 -1.33 -15.20
C LEU A 52 -5.56 -1.79 -16.66
N LYS A 53 -4.44 -1.47 -17.32
CA LYS A 53 -4.15 -1.92 -18.69
C LYS A 53 -3.95 -3.43 -18.78
N GLU A 54 -3.44 -4.06 -17.73
CA GLU A 54 -3.25 -5.51 -17.67
C GLU A 54 -4.54 -6.28 -17.35
N CYS A 55 -5.63 -5.57 -17.00
CA CYS A 55 -6.91 -6.20 -16.71
C CYS A 55 -7.46 -6.93 -17.96
N PRO A 56 -7.69 -8.26 -17.91
CA PRO A 56 -8.18 -9.02 -19.05
C PRO A 56 -9.67 -8.79 -19.33
N VAL A 57 -10.38 -8.13 -18.41
CA VAL A 57 -11.82 -7.85 -18.49
C VAL A 57 -12.02 -6.43 -19.00
N SER A 58 -12.89 -6.26 -20.00
CA SER A 58 -13.25 -4.95 -20.51
C SER A 58 -13.93 -4.10 -19.44
N MET A 59 -13.61 -2.82 -19.39
CA MET A 59 -14.31 -1.84 -18.54
C MET A 59 -15.78 -1.65 -18.94
N ASP A 60 -16.18 -2.12 -20.12
CA ASP A 60 -17.57 -2.10 -20.59
C ASP A 60 -18.36 -3.33 -20.12
N ASP A 61 -17.69 -4.36 -19.57
CA ASP A 61 -18.31 -5.56 -19.00
C ASP A 61 -18.88 -5.29 -17.60
N VAL A 62 -19.63 -4.19 -17.47
CA VAL A 62 -20.27 -3.77 -16.23
C VAL A 62 -21.73 -4.22 -16.27
N PRO A 63 -22.21 -4.94 -15.24
CA PRO A 63 -23.60 -5.35 -15.16
C PRO A 63 -24.56 -4.15 -15.27
N PRO A 64 -25.73 -4.32 -15.91
CA PRO A 64 -26.70 -3.25 -16.03
C PRO A 64 -27.10 -2.75 -14.64
N ARG A 65 -27.05 -1.42 -14.46
CA ARG A 65 -27.47 -0.80 -13.20
C ARG A 65 -28.98 -0.99 -13.01
N ARG A 66 -29.37 -1.44 -11.82
CA ARG A 66 -30.79 -1.56 -11.42
C ARG A 66 -31.53 -0.21 -11.39
N ARG A 67 -30.81 0.91 -11.25
CA ARG A 67 -31.35 2.28 -11.18
C ARG A 67 -30.51 3.24 -11.99
N GLU A 68 -31.16 4.20 -12.66
CA GLU A 68 -30.47 5.32 -13.29
C GLU A 68 -29.67 6.15 -12.25
N THR A 69 -28.56 6.72 -12.68
CA THR A 69 -27.82 7.70 -11.87
C THR A 69 -28.67 8.93 -11.62
N ALA A 70 -28.59 9.50 -10.41
CA ALA A 70 -29.28 10.75 -10.09
C ALA A 70 -28.91 11.83 -11.12
N ARG A 71 -29.91 12.30 -11.89
CA ARG A 71 -29.69 13.39 -12.84
C ARG A 71 -29.43 14.67 -12.04
N ARG A 72 -28.32 15.35 -12.35
CA ARG A 72 -28.02 16.68 -11.81
C ARG A 72 -29.23 17.57 -12.12
N ARG A 73 -29.92 18.05 -11.09
CA ARG A 73 -30.94 19.09 -11.26
C ARG A 73 -30.23 20.33 -11.80
N LYS A 74 -30.67 20.84 -12.95
CA LYS A 74 -30.28 22.19 -13.36
C LYS A 74 -30.89 23.13 -12.32
N LEU A 75 -30.02 23.89 -11.63
CA LEU A 75 -30.44 25.00 -10.79
C LEU A 75 -31.04 26.11 -11.67
#